data_AF-A0A434SRU0-F1
#
_entry.id   AF-A0A434SRU0-F1
#
_cell.length_a   1.000
_cell.length_b   1.000
_cell.length_c   1.000
_cell.angle_alpha   90.00
_cell.angle_beta   90.00
_cell.angle_gamma   90.00
#
_symmetry.space_group_name_H-M   'P 1'
#
loop_
_entity.id
_entity.type
_entity.pdbx_description
1 polymer ?
#
loop_
_entity_poly.entity_id
_entity_poly.type
_entity_poly.pdbx_seq_one_letter_code
_entity_poly.pdbx_strand_id
1 'polypeptide(L)'
;MSDETERHREDTRSPALHSEMVRRKPAAPLAGIVTDICGYREILPGHFRMVEYASLTVPLVISFAEAFAIGLGRSPGDNDRYASFAAGLYAGPVMIESFGAACCVQVNFTPLGARQFFGLPMSELRDRMVGLDDAMGFDGIALREQLGEASDWDKRFDIAEG
;
A
#
# COMPACT_ATOMS: atom_id res chain seq x y z
N MET A 1 15.86 -51.78 -13.65
CA MET A 1 16.70 -50.66 -13.18
C MET A 1 16.17 -49.43 -13.90
N SER A 2 14.96 -48.92 -13.62
CA SER A 2 14.39 -48.45 -12.35
C SER A 2 15.29 -47.40 -11.70
N ASP A 3 14.99 -46.13 -11.96
CA ASP A 3 15.10 -45.00 -11.03
C ASP A 3 14.28 -43.85 -11.63
N GLU A 4 13.02 -43.68 -11.26
CA GLU A 4 12.50 -43.00 -10.07
C GLU A 4 12.34 -41.48 -10.28
N THR A 5 11.07 -41.11 -10.31
CA THR A 5 10.41 -39.82 -10.33
C THR A 5 11.15 -38.67 -9.64
N GLU A 6 11.61 -37.68 -10.42
CA GLU A 6 11.89 -36.34 -9.88
C GLU A 6 10.66 -35.45 -10.12
N ARG A 7 9.77 -35.46 -9.11
CA ARG A 7 8.62 -34.56 -9.01
C ARG A 7 9.11 -33.12 -9.16
N HIS A 8 8.71 -32.47 -10.24
CA HIS A 8 8.88 -31.04 -10.47
C HIS A 8 8.26 -30.30 -9.28
N ARG A 9 9.11 -29.78 -8.39
CA ARG A 9 8.70 -28.96 -7.25
C ARG A 9 8.22 -27.63 -7.81
N GLU A 10 6.89 -27.51 -7.93
CA GLU A 10 6.20 -26.28 -8.31
C GLU A 10 6.69 -25.14 -7.44
N ASP A 11 7.32 -24.18 -8.11
CA ASP A 11 8.01 -23.08 -7.51
C ASP A 11 7.03 -21.92 -7.30
N THR A 12 6.60 -21.71 -6.06
CA THR A 12 5.61 -20.73 -5.62
C THR A 12 6.11 -19.28 -5.68
N ARG A 13 6.94 -18.93 -6.67
CA ARG A 13 7.72 -17.68 -6.76
C ARG A 13 7.23 -16.67 -7.80
N SER A 14 5.94 -16.69 -8.17
CA SER A 14 5.36 -15.61 -8.99
C SER A 14 4.47 -14.71 -8.12
N PRO A 15 4.87 -13.45 -7.81
CA PRO A 15 4.09 -12.52 -7.00
C PRO A 15 2.68 -12.27 -7.55
N ALA A 16 2.53 -12.36 -8.88
CA ALA A 16 1.27 -12.15 -9.58
C ALA A 16 0.19 -13.22 -9.31
N LEU A 17 0.52 -14.36 -8.68
CA LEU A 17 -0.44 -15.43 -8.41
C LEU A 17 -1.20 -15.26 -7.09
N HIS A 18 -0.70 -14.44 -6.16
CA HIS A 18 -1.27 -14.33 -4.81
C HIS A 18 -2.01 -13.01 -4.57
N SER A 19 -1.90 -12.05 -5.49
CA SER A 19 -2.54 -10.75 -5.39
C SER A 19 -2.99 -10.20 -6.74
N GLU A 20 -4.13 -9.53 -6.74
CA GLU A 20 -4.59 -8.64 -7.80
C GLU A 20 -4.01 -7.24 -7.59
N MET A 21 -3.52 -6.63 -8.66
CA MET A 21 -3.05 -5.24 -8.68
C MET A 21 -3.65 -4.53 -9.90
N VAL A 22 -4.41 -3.46 -9.66
CA VAL A 22 -5.01 -2.63 -10.72
C VAL A 22 -4.46 -1.22 -10.58
N ARG A 23 -3.94 -0.64 -11.67
CA ARG A 23 -3.40 0.72 -11.66
C ARG A 23 -4.26 1.64 -12.49
N ARG A 24 -4.46 2.86 -12.00
CA ARG A 24 -5.13 3.96 -12.69
C ARG A 24 -4.20 5.17 -12.73
N LYS A 25 -4.13 5.82 -13.89
CA LYS A 25 -3.48 7.12 -14.02
C LYS A 25 -4.39 8.19 -13.40
N PRO A 26 -3.88 9.09 -12.55
CA PRO A 26 -4.71 10.09 -11.90
C PRO A 26 -5.42 11.00 -12.90
N ALA A 27 -6.62 11.44 -12.52
CA ALA A 27 -7.41 12.44 -13.23
C ALA A 27 -6.62 13.74 -13.45
N ALA A 28 -6.99 14.50 -14.49
CA ALA A 28 -6.28 15.71 -14.89
C ALA A 28 -6.07 16.74 -13.75
N PRO A 29 -7.01 16.97 -12.81
CA PRO A 29 -6.79 17.87 -11.68
C PRO A 29 -5.66 17.45 -10.72
N LEU A 30 -5.33 16.15 -10.67
CA LEU A 30 -4.30 15.59 -9.81
C LEU A 30 -2.94 15.45 -10.51
N ALA A 31 -2.83 15.86 -11.78
CA ALA A 31 -1.60 15.77 -12.55
C ALA A 31 -0.47 16.58 -11.90
N GLY A 32 0.67 15.92 -11.64
CA GLY A 32 1.83 16.51 -10.96
C GLY A 32 1.76 16.48 -9.42
N ILE A 33 0.58 16.20 -8.87
CA ILE A 33 0.36 16.01 -7.42
C ILE A 33 0.44 14.51 -7.09
N VAL A 34 -0.26 13.69 -7.87
CA VAL A 34 -0.30 12.23 -7.76
C VAL A 34 0.47 11.62 -8.95
N THR A 35 1.28 10.60 -8.72
CA THR A 35 1.99 9.87 -9.77
C THR A 35 1.13 8.76 -10.36
N ASP A 36 0.49 7.98 -9.50
CA ASP A 36 -0.40 6.87 -9.84
C ASP A 36 -1.29 6.52 -8.64
N ILE A 37 -2.40 5.85 -8.94
CA ILE A 37 -3.29 5.24 -7.96
C ILE A 37 -3.32 3.75 -8.25
N CYS A 38 -3.23 2.92 -7.23
CA CYS A 38 -3.37 1.48 -7.38
C CYS A 38 -4.34 0.87 -6.37
N GLY A 39 -5.08 -0.13 -6.84
CA GLY A 39 -5.87 -1.03 -6.02
C GLY A 39 -5.07 -2.31 -5.86
N TYR A 40 -5.00 -2.81 -4.63
CA TYR A 40 -4.30 -4.04 -4.29
C TYR A 40 -5.22 -4.95 -3.48
N ARG A 41 -5.21 -6.24 -3.81
CA ARG A 41 -5.96 -7.26 -3.08
C ARG A 41 -5.20 -8.57 -3.07
N GLU A 42 -4.98 -9.13 -1.89
CA GLU A 42 -4.52 -10.51 -1.77
C GLU A 42 -5.70 -11.46 -2.04
N ILE A 43 -5.46 -12.46 -2.90
CA ILE A 43 -6.48 -13.42 -3.36
C ILE A 43 -6.26 -14.82 -2.78
N LEU A 44 -5.13 -15.05 -2.12
CA LEU A 44 -4.81 -16.32 -1.47
C LEU A 44 -4.31 -16.07 -0.03
N PRO A 45 -4.69 -16.93 0.93
CA PRO A 45 -4.15 -16.87 2.27
C PRO A 45 -2.65 -17.21 2.24
N GLY A 46 -1.87 -16.57 3.11
CA GLY A 46 -0.44 -16.82 3.18
C GLY A 46 0.29 -15.77 3.99
N HIS A 47 1.58 -15.99 4.22
CA HIS A 47 2.47 -14.97 4.78
C HIS A 47 3.41 -14.52 3.67
N PHE A 48 3.23 -13.28 3.22
CA PHE A 48 4.01 -12.72 2.13
C PHE A 48 4.98 -11.69 2.67
N ARG A 49 6.20 -11.69 2.11
CA ARG A 49 7.26 -10.74 2.45
C ARG A 49 7.67 -9.99 1.20
N MET A 50 7.69 -8.67 1.32
CA MET A 50 8.05 -7.75 0.26
C MET A 50 9.12 -6.79 0.77
N VAL A 51 10.04 -6.43 -0.12
CA VAL A 51 11.03 -5.38 0.13
C VAL A 51 10.75 -4.27 -0.85
N GLU A 52 10.35 -3.12 -0.35
CA GLU A 52 10.24 -1.90 -1.14
C GLU A 52 11.54 -1.10 -1.01
N TYR A 53 12.14 -0.77 -2.15
CA TYR A 53 13.34 0.07 -2.17
C TYR A 53 12.95 1.54 -2.18
N ALA A 54 13.86 2.40 -1.70
CA ALA A 54 13.67 3.83 -1.60
C ALA A 54 13.05 4.42 -2.87
N SER A 55 11.82 4.93 -2.74
CA SER A 55 11.07 5.61 -3.79
C SER A 55 11.03 7.11 -3.53
N LEU A 56 10.79 7.91 -4.57
CA LEU A 56 10.58 9.36 -4.46
C LEU A 56 9.10 9.73 -4.36
N THR A 57 8.26 8.78 -3.94
CA THR A 57 6.82 8.97 -3.75
C THR A 57 6.46 8.88 -2.28
N VAL A 58 5.40 9.57 -1.89
CA VAL A 58 4.80 9.51 -0.56
C VAL A 58 3.48 8.74 -0.70
N PRO A 59 3.46 7.42 -0.43
CA PRO A 59 2.24 6.64 -0.55
C PRO A 59 1.27 6.95 0.61
N LEU A 60 0.01 7.18 0.26
CA LEU A 60 -1.12 7.11 1.17
C LEU A 60 -1.85 5.80 0.90
N VAL A 61 -1.76 4.86 1.84
CA VAL A 61 -2.45 3.57 1.78
C VAL A 61 -3.70 3.65 2.63
N ILE A 62 -4.84 3.28 2.05
CA ILE A 62 -6.13 3.20 2.74
C ILE A 62 -6.62 1.76 2.63
N SER A 63 -6.37 0.99 3.70
CA SER A 63 -6.86 -0.39 3.81
C SER A 63 -8.27 -0.43 4.38
N PHE A 64 -9.07 -1.31 3.78
CA PHE A 64 -10.41 -1.67 4.22
C PHE A 64 -10.51 -3.18 4.50
N ALA A 65 -9.35 -3.81 4.74
CA ALA A 65 -9.22 -5.20 5.20
C ALA A 65 -8.04 -5.31 6.19
N GLU A 66 -7.31 -6.43 6.21
CA GLU A 66 -6.23 -6.66 7.17
C GLU A 66 -5.05 -5.70 7.00
N ALA A 67 -4.33 -5.48 8.11
CA ALA A 67 -3.18 -4.59 8.18
C ALA A 67 -1.88 -5.25 7.67
N PHE A 68 -0.99 -4.42 7.15
CA PHE A 68 0.40 -4.80 6.87
C PHE A 68 1.25 -4.72 8.15
N ALA A 69 2.32 -5.49 8.21
CA ALA A 69 3.41 -5.26 9.16
C ALA A 69 4.59 -4.58 8.44
N ILE A 70 5.01 -3.39 8.86
CA ILE A 70 5.95 -2.56 8.09
C ILE A 70 7.12 -2.09 8.95
N GLY A 71 8.34 -2.49 8.59
CA GLY A 71 9.57 -2.07 9.24
C GLY A 71 10.46 -1.22 8.32
N LEU A 72 10.82 -0.01 8.76
CA LEU A 72 11.77 0.85 8.05
C LEU A 72 13.21 0.40 8.36
N GLY A 73 13.90 -0.18 7.38
CA GLY A 73 15.30 -0.64 7.50
C GLY A 73 15.50 -1.88 8.38
N ARG A 74 14.42 -2.52 8.83
CA ARG A 74 14.43 -3.69 9.72
C ARG A 74 13.21 -4.55 9.49
N SER A 75 13.23 -5.80 9.96
CA SER A 75 12.00 -6.60 10.06
C SER A 75 10.98 -5.91 10.97
N PRO A 76 9.67 -5.98 10.64
CA PRO A 76 8.63 -5.47 11.51
C PRO A 76 8.54 -6.28 12.82
N GLY A 77 8.24 -5.59 13.91
CA GLY A 77 7.89 -6.18 15.19
C GLY A 77 6.38 -6.10 15.45
N ASP A 78 5.95 -6.51 16.64
CA ASP A 78 4.51 -6.65 16.96
C ASP A 78 3.73 -5.34 16.88
N ASN A 79 4.38 -4.19 17.15
CA ASN A 79 3.76 -2.87 17.11
C ASN A 79 3.79 -2.20 15.73
N ASP A 80 4.40 -2.82 14.72
CA ASP A 80 4.55 -2.23 13.39
C ASP A 80 3.37 -2.55 12.46
N ARG A 81 2.15 -2.54 13.00
CA ARG A 81 0.92 -2.91 12.28
C ARG A 81 0.22 -1.67 11.75
N TYR A 82 0.11 -1.57 10.43
CA TYR A 82 -0.46 -0.41 9.75
C TYR A 82 -1.53 -0.86 8.75
N ALA A 83 -2.79 -0.50 9.02
CA ALA A 83 -3.89 -0.71 8.08
C ALA A 83 -3.94 0.43 7.06
N SER A 84 -4.14 1.66 7.53
CA SER A 84 -4.19 2.85 6.70
C SER A 84 -3.21 3.90 7.21
N PHE A 85 -2.39 4.44 6.31
CA PHE A 85 -1.25 5.27 6.68
C PHE A 85 -0.74 6.09 5.49
N ALA A 86 -0.04 7.19 5.80
CA ALA A 86 0.91 7.81 4.90
C ALA A 86 2.34 7.35 5.26
N ALA A 87 3.10 6.84 4.30
CA ALA A 87 4.52 6.55 4.51
C ALA A 87 5.34 7.72 3.99
N GLY A 88 6.15 8.33 4.85
CA GLY A 88 7.06 9.36 4.38
C GLY A 88 8.30 8.78 3.69
N LEU A 89 9.10 9.69 3.12
CA LEU A 89 10.33 9.31 2.45
C LEU A 89 11.30 8.68 3.46
N TYR A 90 11.78 7.50 3.09
CA TYR A 90 12.78 6.74 3.83
C TYR A 90 13.93 6.37 2.90
N ALA A 91 15.15 6.74 3.26
CA ALA A 91 16.35 6.54 2.43
C ALA A 91 16.96 5.13 2.59
N GLY A 92 16.12 4.11 2.74
CA GLY A 92 16.51 2.72 2.95
C GLY A 92 15.43 1.73 2.51
N PRO A 93 15.67 0.41 2.65
CA PRO A 93 14.67 -0.59 2.32
C PRO A 93 13.55 -0.61 3.35
N VAL A 94 12.31 -0.76 2.88
CA VAL A 94 11.13 -0.96 3.70
C VAL A 94 10.74 -2.44 3.62
N MET A 95 10.71 -3.11 4.77
CA MET A 95 10.28 -4.50 4.88
C MET A 95 8.78 -4.52 5.14
N ILE A 96 8.02 -5.14 4.24
CA ILE A 96 6.56 -5.24 4.33
C ILE A 96 6.18 -6.71 4.44
N GLU A 97 5.37 -7.05 5.43
CA GLU A 97 4.73 -8.35 5.54
C GLU A 97 3.22 -8.23 5.51
N SER A 98 2.57 -9.18 4.85
CA SER A 98 1.11 -9.31 4.78
C SER A 98 0.69 -10.76 5.03
N PHE A 99 -0.57 -10.93 5.43
CA PHE A 99 -1.09 -12.18 5.98
C PHE A 99 -2.23 -12.78 5.14
N GLY A 100 -2.28 -12.42 3.85
CA GLY A 100 -3.13 -13.04 2.83
C GLY A 100 -4.57 -12.54 2.79
N ALA A 101 -4.81 -11.35 3.35
CA ALA A 101 -6.12 -10.72 3.41
C ALA A 101 -6.05 -9.19 3.30
N ALA A 102 -4.92 -8.65 2.84
CA ALA A 102 -4.80 -7.21 2.61
C ALA A 102 -5.63 -6.78 1.41
N CYS A 103 -6.34 -5.65 1.56
CA CYS A 103 -7.05 -5.02 0.46
C CYS A 103 -7.12 -3.51 0.68
N CYS A 104 -6.57 -2.75 -0.26
CA CYS A 104 -6.41 -1.32 -0.13
C CYS A 104 -6.46 -0.58 -1.47
N VAL A 105 -6.66 0.73 -1.37
CA VAL A 105 -6.25 1.68 -2.39
C VAL A 105 -4.99 2.39 -1.89
N GLN A 106 -4.02 2.57 -2.78
CA GLN A 106 -2.82 3.35 -2.52
C GLN A 106 -2.76 4.51 -3.52
N VAL A 107 -2.63 5.72 -3.00
CA VAL A 107 -2.43 6.95 -3.76
C VAL A 107 -0.98 7.38 -3.59
N ASN A 108 -0.22 7.39 -4.69
CA ASN A 108 1.19 7.78 -4.65
C ASN A 108 1.32 9.27 -4.95
N PHE A 109 1.68 10.05 -3.94
CA PHE A 109 1.93 11.47 -4.12
C PHE A 109 3.37 11.75 -4.54
N THR A 110 3.58 12.82 -5.30
CA THR A 110 4.88 13.49 -5.36
C THR A 110 5.17 14.14 -4.00
N PRO A 111 6.43 14.40 -3.60
CA PRO A 111 6.71 15.04 -2.32
C PRO A 111 6.07 16.44 -2.20
N LEU A 112 5.98 17.19 -3.31
CA LEU A 112 5.27 18.46 -3.33
C LEU A 112 3.76 18.28 -3.23
N GLY A 113 3.21 17.27 -3.91
CA GLY A 113 1.80 16.93 -3.82
C GLY A 113 1.38 16.52 -2.41
N ALA A 114 2.17 15.69 -1.74
CA ALA A 114 1.94 15.28 -0.36
C ALA A 114 1.98 16.49 0.59
N ARG A 115 2.95 17.39 0.42
CA ARG A 115 3.01 18.64 1.21
C ARG A 115 1.75 19.49 1.01
N GLN A 116 1.27 19.61 -0.23
CA GLN A 116 0.07 20.36 -0.53
C GLN A 116 -1.18 19.70 0.07
N PHE A 117 -1.28 18.38 -0.01
CA PHE A 117 -2.42 17.60 0.44
C PHE A 117 -2.53 17.55 1.96
N PHE A 118 -1.47 17.13 2.66
CA PHE A 118 -1.48 17.00 4.13
C PHE A 118 -1.34 18.33 4.85
N GLY A 119 -0.86 19.38 4.17
CA GLY A 119 -0.57 20.68 4.81
C GLY A 119 0.58 20.64 5.83
N LEU A 120 1.30 19.51 5.94
CA LEU A 120 2.39 19.31 6.87
C LEU A 120 3.76 19.53 6.19
N PRO A 121 4.78 20.01 6.94
CA PRO A 121 6.16 19.96 6.47
C PRO A 121 6.58 18.52 6.16
N MET A 122 7.32 18.28 5.07
CA MET A 122 7.80 16.93 4.74
C MET A 122 8.76 16.34 5.79
N SER A 123 9.37 17.19 6.62
CA SER A 123 10.14 16.75 7.78
C SER A 123 9.30 15.99 8.81
N GLU A 124 7.99 16.23 8.86
CA GLU A 124 7.07 15.50 9.74
C GLU A 124 6.80 14.09 9.23
N LEU A 125 6.90 13.85 7.92
CA LEU A 125 6.70 12.50 7.36
C LEU A 125 8.00 11.71 7.30
N ARG A 126 9.16 12.38 7.27
CA ARG A 126 10.46 11.75 7.07
C ARG A 126 10.73 10.61 8.07
N ASP A 127 11.20 9.49 7.54
CA ASP A 127 11.63 8.31 8.30
C ASP A 127 10.55 7.73 9.26
N ARG A 128 9.27 7.95 8.95
CA ARG A 128 8.17 7.40 9.75
C ARG A 128 6.93 7.04 8.93
N MET A 129 6.10 6.22 9.56
CA MET A 129 4.73 5.93 9.13
C MET A 129 3.79 6.84 9.93
N VAL A 130 2.78 7.42 9.28
CA VAL A 130 1.77 8.26 9.93
C VAL A 130 0.41 7.60 9.74
N GLY A 131 -0.31 7.32 10.83
CA GLY A 131 -1.64 6.72 10.74
C GLY A 131 -2.62 7.62 9.98
N LEU A 132 -3.64 7.03 9.36
CA LEU A 132 -4.64 7.78 8.59
C LEU A 132 -5.33 8.87 9.43
N ASP A 133 -5.64 8.58 10.70
CA ASP A 133 -6.30 9.52 11.60
C ASP A 133 -5.42 10.75 11.89
N ASP A 134 -4.12 10.55 12.04
CA ASP A 134 -3.17 11.65 12.24
C ASP A 134 -2.93 12.44 10.93
N ALA A 135 -3.03 11.79 9.79
CA ALA A 135 -2.77 12.39 8.47
C ALA A 135 -3.98 13.15 7.91
N MET A 136 -5.19 12.65 8.13
CA MET A 136 -6.42 13.13 7.49
C MET A 136 -7.60 13.34 8.46
N GLY A 137 -7.46 12.97 9.72
CA GLY A 137 -8.53 13.10 10.71
C GLY A 137 -9.80 12.35 10.31
N PHE A 138 -10.95 12.98 10.58
CA PHE A 138 -12.26 12.40 10.33
C PHE A 138 -12.53 12.10 8.86
N ASP A 139 -12.03 12.94 7.95
CA ASP A 139 -12.22 12.76 6.51
C ASP A 139 -11.54 11.47 6.02
N GLY A 140 -10.40 11.10 6.61
CA GLY A 140 -9.74 9.82 6.35
C GLY A 140 -10.58 8.61 6.74
N ILE A 141 -11.24 8.67 7.90
CA ILE A 141 -12.14 7.59 8.37
C ILE A 141 -13.32 7.42 7.43
N ALA A 142 -13.98 8.53 7.06
CA ALA A 142 -15.10 8.51 6.12
C ALA A 142 -14.67 7.97 4.74
N LEU A 143 -13.50 8.39 4.24
CA LEU A 143 -12.94 7.89 2.99
C LEU A 143 -12.68 6.37 3.04
N ARG A 144 -12.10 5.87 4.14
CA ARG A 144 -11.88 4.44 4.34
C ARG A 144 -13.19 3.66 4.30
N GLU A 145 -14.24 4.15 4.96
CA GLU A 145 -15.56 3.51 4.95
C GLU A 145 -16.14 3.46 3.54
N GLN A 146 -16.15 4.58 2.82
CA GLN A 146 -16.64 4.64 1.44
C GLN A 146 -15.91 3.68 0.50
N LEU A 147 -14.57 3.59 0.61
CA LEU A 147 -13.76 2.66 -0.18
C LEU A 147 -14.06 1.20 0.15
N GLY A 148 -14.36 0.89 1.41
CA GLY A 148 -14.75 -0.44 1.87
C GLY A 148 -16.11 -0.90 1.33
N GLU A 149 -17.08 0.02 1.27
CA GLU A 149 -18.44 -0.25 0.77
C GLU A 149 -18.51 -0.36 -0.76
N ALA A 150 -17.55 0.21 -1.49
CA ALA A 150 -17.50 0.13 -2.93
C ALA A 150 -17.20 -1.30 -3.43
N SER A 151 -17.97 -1.76 -4.41
CA SER A 151 -17.94 -3.15 -4.92
C SER A 151 -16.79 -3.46 -5.87
N ASP A 152 -16.24 -2.46 -6.54
CA ASP A 152 -15.33 -2.61 -7.67
C ASP A 152 -14.24 -1.54 -7.66
N TRP A 153 -13.17 -1.79 -8.43
CA TRP A 153 -12.01 -0.91 -8.47
C TRP A 153 -12.31 0.45 -9.07
N ASP A 154 -13.17 0.51 -10.09
CA ASP A 154 -13.45 1.78 -10.76
C ASP A 154 -14.14 2.77 -9.82
N LYS A 155 -15.15 2.33 -9.06
CA LYS A 155 -15.78 3.17 -8.03
C LYS A 155 -14.83 3.55 -6.92
N ARG A 156 -13.96 2.63 -6.46
CA ARG A 156 -12.96 2.95 -5.43
C ARG A 156 -12.00 4.03 -5.90
N PHE A 157 -11.58 3.98 -7.16
CA PHE A 157 -10.72 5.01 -7.72
C PHE A 157 -11.47 6.33 -7.91
N ASP A 158 -12.73 6.32 -8.35
CA ASP A 158 -13.55 7.54 -8.43
C ASP A 158 -13.71 8.22 -7.06
N ILE A 159 -13.88 7.43 -5.99
CA ILE A 159 -13.92 7.91 -4.61
C ILE A 159 -12.57 8.48 -4.18
N ALA A 160 -11.46 7.81 -4.50
CA ALA A 160 -10.11 8.28 -4.13
C ALA A 160 -9.66 9.54 -4.89
N GLU A 161 -10.29 9.85 -6.03
CA GLU A 161 -9.99 11.02 -6.86
C GLU A 161 -10.92 12.22 -6.63
N GLY A 162 -12.05 12.02 -5.94
CA GLY A 162 -13.07 13.04 -5.65
C GLY A 162 -12.75 13.90 -4.44
#